data_AF-A0A7E4ZR25-F1
#
_entry.id   AF-A0A7E4ZR25-F1
#
_cell.length_a   1.000
_cell.length_b   1.000
_cell.length_c   1.000
_cell.angle_alpha   90.00
_cell.angle_beta   90.00
_cell.angle_gamma   90.00
#
_symmetry.space_group_name_H-M   'P 1'
#
loop_
_entity.id
_entity.type
_entity.pdbx_description
1 polymer ?
#
loop_
_entity_poly.entity_id
_entity_poly.type
_entity_poly.pdbx_seq_one_letter_code
_entity_poly.pdbx_strand_id
1 'polypeptide(L)'
;MSPSDTDMAECCVCTCTYDRTNRAPVSINCGHTFCKCCIPRFINNKQLSCPVCRAVSIVGDSGFQKNLALIQALDKLKLLASDDSKENSAPNVRNVKKAKLPRANRQEQQQQRVNNNGASNTGNWILVGRWVRRTHPVRWDFIQEDIPFTT
;
A
#
# COMPACT_ATOMS: atom_id res chain seq x y z
N MET A 1 12.33 14.70 -7.21
CA MET A 1 12.32 13.33 -6.67
C MET A 1 10.88 12.91 -6.47
N SER A 2 10.38 11.98 -7.30
CA SER A 2 9.23 11.16 -6.92
C SER A 2 9.68 10.23 -5.79
N PRO A 3 8.89 10.07 -4.70
CA PRO A 3 9.17 9.06 -3.71
C PRO A 3 9.08 7.71 -4.41
N SER A 4 10.19 6.99 -4.50
CA SER A 4 10.18 5.59 -4.92
C SER A 4 9.20 4.84 -4.03
N ASP A 5 8.28 4.07 -4.63
CA ASP A 5 7.20 3.34 -3.96
C ASP A 5 7.66 2.40 -2.82
N THR A 6 8.97 2.22 -2.68
CA THR A 6 9.65 1.40 -1.68
C THR A 6 9.88 2.07 -0.31
N ASP A 7 9.75 3.39 -0.19
CA ASP A 7 10.09 4.13 1.05
C ASP A 7 9.13 3.78 2.23
N MET A 8 7.95 3.24 1.89
CA MET A 8 6.97 2.74 2.87
C MET A 8 7.35 1.39 3.50
N ALA A 9 8.40 0.72 2.99
CA ALA A 9 8.83 -0.61 3.40
C ALA A 9 10.06 -0.60 4.33
N GLU A 10 10.39 0.54 4.94
CA GLU A 10 11.62 0.68 5.72
C GLU A 10 11.38 0.96 7.20
N CYS A 11 12.34 0.53 8.02
CA CYS A 11 12.31 0.82 9.44
C CYS A 11 12.82 2.24 9.74
N CYS A 12 11.99 3.08 10.36
CA CYS A 12 12.36 4.46 10.71
C CYS A 12 13.54 4.62 11.70
N VAL A 13 14.01 3.54 12.32
CA VAL A 13 15.17 3.56 13.23
C VAL A 13 16.48 3.28 12.51
N CYS A 14 16.47 2.34 11.56
CA CYS A 14 17.69 1.88 10.89
C CYS A 14 17.70 2.10 9.38
N THR A 15 16.62 2.69 8.84
CA THR A 15 16.42 3.01 7.41
C THR A 15 16.77 1.83 6.50
N CYS A 16 16.44 0.63 6.96
CA CYS A 16 16.64 -0.60 6.20
C CYS A 16 15.27 -1.17 5.86
N THR A 17 15.16 -1.69 4.65
CA THR A 17 13.97 -2.38 4.17
C THR A 17 13.62 -3.58 5.04
N TYR A 18 12.33 -3.78 5.29
CA TYR A 18 11.81 -4.91 6.02
C TYR A 18 11.95 -6.21 5.22
N ASP A 19 12.15 -7.31 5.94
CA ASP A 19 12.22 -8.67 5.38
C ASP A 19 11.38 -9.65 6.24
N ARG A 20 11.39 -10.94 5.90
CA ARG A 20 10.63 -11.96 6.65
C ARG A 20 11.39 -12.53 7.86
N THR A 21 12.70 -12.39 7.86
CA THR A 21 13.63 -13.14 8.71
C THR A 21 14.26 -12.24 9.77
N ASN A 22 15.27 -11.46 9.37
CA ASN A 22 16.12 -10.68 10.27
C ASN A 22 15.48 -9.33 10.60
N ARG A 23 15.06 -8.60 9.56
CA ARG A 23 14.37 -7.31 9.66
C ARG A 23 12.86 -7.47 9.57
N ALA A 24 12.32 -8.52 10.20
CA ALA A 24 10.88 -8.70 10.32
C ALA A 24 10.23 -7.46 10.95
N PRO A 25 9.20 -6.86 10.33
CA PRO A 25 8.45 -5.78 10.93
C PRO A 25 7.64 -6.31 12.11
N VAL A 26 7.67 -5.60 13.22
CA VAL A 26 7.00 -5.94 14.47
C VAL A 26 6.26 -4.71 14.96
N SER A 27 4.97 -4.85 15.22
CA SER A 27 4.11 -3.76 15.69
C SER A 27 3.99 -3.81 17.20
N ILE A 28 4.21 -2.67 17.86
CA ILE A 28 4.04 -2.52 19.32
C ILE A 28 2.64 -2.02 19.66
N ASN A 29 2.26 -1.97 20.94
CA ASN A 29 0.88 -1.68 21.36
C ASN A 29 0.34 -0.32 20.90
N CYS A 30 1.21 0.66 20.63
CA CYS A 30 0.80 1.96 20.10
C CYS A 30 0.60 1.98 18.57
N GLY A 31 0.75 0.84 17.87
CA GLY A 31 0.57 0.71 16.43
C GLY A 31 1.79 1.04 15.56
N HIS A 32 2.87 1.59 16.13
CA HIS A 32 4.10 1.84 15.38
C HIS A 32 4.86 0.53 15.11
N THR A 33 5.51 0.46 13.96
CA THR A 33 6.17 -0.76 13.48
C THR A 33 7.68 -0.55 13.36
N PHE A 34 8.46 -1.51 13.86
CA PHE A 34 9.93 -1.46 13.87
C PHE A 34 10.52 -2.81 13.46
N CYS A 35 11.79 -2.80 13.05
CA CYS A 35 12.47 -4.04 12.71
C CYS A 35 12.73 -4.87 13.99
N LYS A 36 12.66 -6.21 13.89
CA LYS A 36 12.96 -7.11 15.02
C LYS A 36 14.32 -6.83 15.67
N CYS A 37 15.35 -6.49 14.89
CA CYS A 37 16.68 -6.14 15.42
C CYS A 37 16.72 -4.78 16.15
N CYS A 38 15.75 -3.90 15.89
CA CYS A 38 15.71 -2.54 16.38
C CYS A 38 15.01 -2.45 17.75
N ILE A 39 13.97 -3.27 17.95
CA ILE A 39 13.14 -3.29 19.16
C ILE A 39 13.94 -3.44 20.46
N PRO A 40 14.89 -4.38 20.59
CA PRO A 40 15.62 -4.60 21.84
C PRO A 40 16.37 -3.36 22.35
N ARG A 41 16.74 -2.43 21.47
CA ARG A 41 17.45 -1.19 21.82
C ARG A 41 16.62 -0.22 22.66
N PHE A 42 15.29 -0.38 22.62
CA PHE A 42 14.34 0.50 23.32
C PHE A 42 13.63 -0.21 24.47
N ILE A 43 14.07 -1.42 24.82
CA ILE A 43 13.57 -2.16 25.97
C ILE A 43 14.43 -1.86 27.19
N ASN A 44 13.81 -1.43 28.27
CA ASN A 44 14.42 -1.29 29.58
C ASN A 44 13.51 -1.93 30.63
N ASN A 45 14.02 -2.83 31.47
CA ASN A 45 13.26 -3.49 32.54
C ASN A 45 11.88 -4.05 32.10
N LYS A 46 11.85 -4.79 30.97
CA LYS A 46 10.61 -5.33 30.34
C LYS A 46 9.61 -4.27 29.86
N GLN A 47 10.00 -3.00 29.76
CA GLN A 47 9.19 -1.94 29.20
C GLN A 47 9.83 -1.44 27.90
N LEU A 48 9.05 -1.34 26.84
CA LEU A 48 9.47 -0.72 25.59
C LEU A 48 8.92 0.69 25.52
N SER A 49 9.79 1.67 25.24
CA SER A 49 9.38 3.04 24.93
C SER A 49 9.39 3.27 23.42
N CYS A 50 8.25 3.69 22.85
CA CYS A 50 8.14 3.93 21.41
C CYS A 50 9.02 5.12 20.97
N PRO A 51 9.94 4.94 20.00
CA PRO A 51 10.74 6.05 19.46
C PRO A 51 9.93 7.16 18.80
N VAL A 52 8.73 6.86 18.30
CA VAL A 52 7.90 7.80 17.53
C VAL A 52 6.97 8.62 18.42
N CYS A 53 6.25 7.95 19.32
CA CYS A 53 5.20 8.59 20.13
C CYS A 53 5.43 8.52 21.65
N ARG A 54 6.54 7.90 22.10
CA ARG A 54 6.91 7.74 23.51
C ARG A 54 5.92 6.93 24.36
N ALA A 55 4.92 6.30 23.75
CA ALA A 55 4.05 5.36 24.43
C ALA A 55 4.87 4.18 24.99
N VAL A 56 4.57 3.78 26.23
CA VAL A 56 5.24 2.68 26.92
C VAL A 56 4.40 1.41 26.79
N SER A 57 5.03 0.30 26.45
CA SER A 57 4.39 -1.02 26.34
C SER A 57 5.13 -2.04 27.18
N ILE A 58 4.40 -2.91 27.88
CA ILE A 58 5.00 -4.00 28.66
C ILE A 58 5.35 -5.15 27.70
N VAL A 59 6.58 -5.63 27.79
CA VAL A 59 7.08 -6.77 27.01
C VAL A 59 6.76 -8.05 27.76
N GLY A 60 5.79 -8.83 27.26
CA GLY A 60 5.49 -10.17 27.78
C GLY A 60 6.54 -11.19 27.36
N ASP A 61 6.47 -12.40 27.91
CA ASP A 61 7.44 -13.48 27.65
C ASP A 61 7.49 -13.92 26.18
N SER A 62 6.35 -13.79 25.47
CA SER A 62 6.22 -14.06 24.03
C SER A 62 6.67 -12.88 23.14
N GLY A 63 6.98 -11.72 23.73
CA GLY A 63 7.37 -10.51 23.01
C GLY A 63 6.26 -9.92 22.11
N PHE A 64 6.66 -8.93 21.31
CA PHE A 64 5.76 -8.31 20.33
C PHE A 64 5.63 -9.17 19.07
N GLN A 65 4.44 -9.16 18.48
CA GLN A 65 4.13 -9.99 17.32
C GLN A 65 4.58 -9.35 16.01
N LYS A 66 5.07 -10.18 15.09
CA LYS A 66 5.41 -9.74 13.73
C LYS A 66 4.16 -9.23 13.01
N ASN A 67 4.31 -8.16 12.24
CA ASN A 67 3.27 -7.68 11.35
C ASN A 67 3.26 -8.53 10.07
N LEU A 68 2.56 -9.66 10.13
CA LEU A 68 2.48 -10.61 9.01
C LEU A 68 1.81 -9.99 7.77
N ALA A 69 0.87 -9.07 7.95
CA ALA A 69 0.22 -8.38 6.84
C ALA A 69 1.24 -7.54 6.05
N LEU A 70 2.13 -6.81 6.74
CA LEU A 70 3.19 -6.06 6.09
C LEU A 70 4.18 -7.00 5.40
N ILE A 71 4.58 -8.11 6.03
CA ILE A 71 5.43 -9.12 5.39
C ILE A 71 4.81 -9.65 4.09
N GLN A 72 3.52 -10.02 4.12
CA GLN A 72 2.82 -10.51 2.93
C GLN A 72 2.71 -9.45 1.84
N ALA A 73 2.49 -8.18 2.19
CA ALA A 73 2.47 -7.09 1.23
C ALA A 73 3.84 -6.91 0.56
N LEU A 74 4.92 -6.95 1.34
CA LEU A 74 6.29 -6.86 0.82
C LEU A 74 6.63 -8.03 -0.11
N ASP A 75 6.21 -9.24 0.23
CA ASP A 75 6.43 -10.42 -0.62
C ASP A 75 5.69 -10.27 -1.96
N LYS A 76 4.45 -9.76 -1.96
CA LYS A 76 3.70 -9.50 -3.19
C LYS A 76 4.35 -8.43 -4.07
N LEU A 77 4.79 -7.32 -3.48
CA LEU A 77 5.46 -6.25 -4.21
C LEU A 77 6.75 -6.74 -4.89
N LYS A 78 7.51 -7.63 -4.23
CA LYS A 78 8.70 -8.25 -4.83
C LYS A 78 8.38 -9.14 -6.02
N LEU A 79 7.26 -9.86 -6.00
CA LEU A 79 6.81 -10.70 -7.12
C LEU A 79 6.42 -9.84 -8.33
N LEU A 80 5.70 -8.73 -8.11
CA LEU A 80 5.31 -7.81 -9.19
C LEU A 80 6.54 -7.17 -9.84
N ALA A 81 7.57 -6.84 -9.07
CA ALA A 81 8.81 -6.27 -9.59
C ALA A 81 9.67 -7.24 -10.41
N SER A 82 9.42 -8.55 -10.36
CA SER A 82 10.19 -9.56 -11.11
C SER A 82 9.64 -9.88 -12.50
N ASP A 83 8.40 -9.48 -12.81
CA ASP A 83 7.74 -9.84 -14.08
C ASP A 83 8.12 -8.92 -15.26
N ASP A 84 8.83 -7.81 -15.04
CA ASP A 84 9.28 -6.88 -16.08
C ASP A 84 10.42 -7.40 -16.98
N SER A 85 10.79 -8.68 -16.89
CA SER A 85 11.89 -9.28 -17.67
C SER A 85 11.51 -10.42 -18.62
N LYS A 86 10.20 -10.66 -18.88
CA LYS A 86 9.76 -11.72 -19.81
C LYS A 86 8.66 -11.34 -20.82
N GLU A 87 8.73 -10.18 -21.44
CA GLU A 87 8.02 -9.94 -22.72
C GLU A 87 8.96 -9.50 -23.85
N ASN A 88 9.86 -10.41 -24.24
CA ASN A 88 10.29 -10.48 -25.64
C ASN A 88 10.73 -11.92 -25.98
N SER A 89 9.83 -12.87 -25.74
CA SER A 89 9.89 -14.19 -26.38
C SER A 89 8.47 -14.71 -26.55
N ALA A 90 7.84 -14.24 -27.62
CA ALA A 90 6.59 -14.79 -28.11
C ALA A 90 6.68 -16.33 -28.14
N PRO A 91 5.72 -17.08 -27.57
CA PRO A 91 5.65 -18.51 -27.78
C PRO A 91 5.36 -18.74 -29.27
N ASN A 92 6.29 -19.42 -29.95
CA ASN A 92 6.11 -19.93 -31.30
C ASN A 92 4.98 -20.98 -31.31
N VAL A 93 3.74 -20.53 -31.54
CA VAL A 93 2.60 -21.42 -31.76
C VAL A 93 2.72 -22.00 -33.17
N ARG A 94 3.42 -23.14 -33.30
CA ARG A 94 3.33 -23.98 -34.50
C ARG A 94 2.71 -25.34 -34.14
N ASN A 95 1.67 -25.65 -34.92
CA ASN A 95 0.97 -26.91 -35.11
C ASN A 95 -0.21 -27.26 -34.19
N VAL A 96 -1.34 -26.59 -34.45
CA VAL A 96 -2.65 -27.25 -34.40
C VAL A 96 -3.05 -27.61 -35.84
N LYS A 97 -3.13 -28.91 -36.13
CA LYS A 97 -3.67 -29.42 -37.41
C LYS A 97 -5.16 -29.05 -37.48
N LYS A 98 -5.52 -28.10 -38.34
CA LYS A 98 -6.92 -27.69 -38.56
C LYS A 98 -7.63 -28.73 -39.46
N ALA A 99 -8.57 -29.46 -38.87
CA ALA A 99 -9.59 -30.22 -39.59
C ALA A 99 -10.75 -29.29 -40.02
N LYS A 100 -11.59 -29.81 -40.94
CA LYS A 100 -12.41 -29.12 -41.95
C LYS A 100 -13.65 -28.40 -41.40
N LEU A 101 -13.95 -27.20 -41.93
CA LEU A 101 -15.20 -26.44 -41.74
C LEU A 101 -16.40 -27.15 -42.39
N PRO A 102 -17.61 -27.04 -41.80
CA PRO A 102 -18.86 -26.87 -42.55
C PRO A 102 -19.35 -25.41 -42.51
N ARG A 103 -20.23 -25.11 -43.47
CA ARG A 103 -20.67 -23.80 -43.97
C ARG A 103 -22.07 -23.46 -43.43
N ALA A 104 -22.43 -22.16 -43.47
CA ALA A 104 -23.73 -21.50 -43.15
C ALA A 104 -23.79 -20.86 -41.75
N ASN A 105 -24.39 -19.69 -41.50
CA ASN A 105 -25.22 -18.80 -42.34
C ASN A 105 -25.00 -17.33 -41.92
N ARG A 106 -25.15 -16.39 -42.86
CA ARG A 106 -24.83 -14.96 -42.74
C ARG A 106 -26.13 -14.15 -42.85
N GLN A 107 -26.79 -13.83 -41.73
CA GLN A 107 -27.80 -12.77 -41.59
C GLN A 107 -28.31 -12.75 -40.13
N GLU A 108 -28.70 -11.55 -39.65
CA GLU A 108 -29.07 -11.20 -38.26
C GLU A 108 -27.87 -11.23 -37.27
N GLN A 109 -27.34 -10.12 -36.77
CA GLN A 109 -28.07 -9.04 -36.09
C GLN A 109 -27.36 -7.69 -36.32
N GLN A 110 -27.99 -6.86 -37.13
CA GLN A 110 -27.65 -5.46 -37.37
C GLN A 110 -28.68 -4.58 -36.66
N GLN A 111 -28.63 -4.51 -35.34
CA GLN A 111 -29.32 -3.49 -34.52
C GLN A 111 -28.74 -3.65 -33.11
N GLN A 112 -28.05 -2.69 -32.49
CA GLN A 112 -28.51 -1.34 -32.20
C GLN A 112 -27.31 -0.39 -32.11
N ARG A 113 -27.34 0.65 -32.96
CA ARG A 113 -26.59 1.89 -32.77
C ARG A 113 -27.60 2.86 -32.17
N VAL A 114 -27.54 3.10 -30.87
CA VAL A 114 -28.13 4.29 -30.26
C VAL A 114 -27.03 5.07 -29.59
N ASN A 115 -26.86 6.25 -30.16
CA ASN A 115 -26.04 7.36 -29.72
C ASN A 115 -26.36 7.74 -28.27
N ASN A 116 -25.39 8.30 -27.54
CA ASN A 116 -25.66 9.55 -26.84
C ASN A 116 -24.34 10.25 -26.51
N ASN A 117 -24.24 11.46 -27.08
CA ASN A 117 -23.27 12.48 -26.77
C ASN A 117 -23.45 13.02 -25.36
N GLY A 118 -22.37 13.53 -24.80
CA GLY A 118 -22.40 14.76 -24.00
C GLY A 118 -22.13 14.56 -22.52
N ALA A 119 -20.94 14.99 -22.10
CA ALA A 119 -20.83 16.07 -21.12
C ALA A 119 -19.36 16.48 -21.00
N SER A 120 -19.06 17.65 -21.57
CA SER A 120 -17.97 18.50 -21.11
C SER A 120 -18.16 18.81 -19.62
N ASN A 121 -17.04 18.96 -18.90
CA ASN A 121 -16.67 20.21 -18.22
C ASN A 121 -16.06 20.01 -16.83
N THR A 122 -14.95 20.72 -16.63
CA THR A 122 -14.44 21.32 -15.39
C THR A 122 -14.21 20.44 -14.16
N GLY A 123 -12.95 20.41 -13.72
CA GLY A 123 -12.65 20.18 -12.30
C GLY A 123 -11.22 19.75 -12.05
N ASN A 124 -10.25 20.62 -12.32
CA ASN A 124 -8.89 20.46 -11.83
C ASN A 124 -8.89 20.75 -10.32
N TRP A 125 -8.87 19.72 -9.48
CA TRP A 125 -8.81 19.86 -8.04
C TRP A 125 -7.35 19.73 -7.58
N ILE A 126 -6.72 20.85 -7.21
CA ILE A 126 -5.45 20.82 -6.50
C ILE A 126 -5.76 20.70 -5.00
N LEU A 127 -5.61 19.50 -4.45
CA LEU A 127 -5.65 19.27 -3.01
C LEU A 127 -4.34 19.77 -2.38
N VAL A 128 -4.36 20.99 -1.85
CA VAL A 128 -3.31 21.49 -0.93
C VAL A 128 -3.82 21.38 0.50
N GLY A 129 -3.72 20.18 1.09
CA GLY A 129 -3.93 19.97 2.51
C GLY A 129 -2.65 20.30 3.29
N ARG A 130 -2.72 21.28 4.21
CA ARG A 130 -1.62 21.59 5.13
C ARG A 130 -1.87 20.90 6.47
N TRP A 131 -1.04 19.90 6.78
CA TRP A 131 -1.04 19.23 8.07
C TRP A 131 -0.47 20.19 9.13
N VAL A 132 -1.28 20.58 10.12
CA VAL A 132 -0.83 21.34 11.29
C VAL A 132 -1.01 20.48 12.53
N ARG A 133 0.05 20.35 13.33
CA ARG A 133 0.01 19.69 14.64
C ARG A 133 -0.56 20.65 15.69
N ARG A 134 -1.63 20.28 16.39
CA ARG A 134 -1.82 20.67 17.79
C ARG A 134 -2.32 19.49 18.64
N THR A 135 -1.40 18.99 19.46
CA THR A 135 -1.54 18.50 20.84
C THR A 135 -2.74 17.61 21.24
N HIS A 136 -2.41 16.32 21.46
CA HIS A 136 -3.02 15.26 22.31
C HIS A 136 -3.68 14.06 21.59
N PRO A 137 -3.55 12.83 22.15
CA PRO A 137 -3.43 11.61 21.36
C PRO A 137 -4.77 10.86 21.21
N VAL A 138 -4.84 10.02 20.18
CA VAL A 138 -5.80 8.91 19.94
C VAL A 138 -7.23 9.18 19.46
N ARG A 139 -7.55 10.36 18.90
CA ARG A 139 -8.81 10.48 18.13
C ARG A 139 -8.72 11.52 17.00
N TRP A 140 -8.97 11.09 15.77
CA TRP A 140 -9.18 11.97 14.63
C TRP A 140 -10.67 12.33 14.59
N ASP A 141 -11.06 13.48 15.10
CA ASP A 141 -12.42 14.02 14.91
C ASP A 141 -12.36 15.15 13.87
N PHE A 142 -13.22 15.05 12.85
CA PHE A 142 -13.41 16.06 11.79
C PHE A 142 -14.34 17.14 12.33
N ILE A 143 -13.80 18.30 12.68
CA ILE A 143 -14.59 19.47 13.12
C ILE A 143 -14.56 20.50 11.99
N GLN A 144 -15.71 20.74 11.36
CA GLN A 144 -15.96 21.94 10.56
C GLN A 144 -16.22 23.08 11.53
N GLU A 145 -15.34 24.08 11.58
CA GLU A 145 -15.66 25.35 12.22
C GLU A 145 -15.82 26.42 11.13
N ASP A 146 -17.03 26.98 11.05
CA ASP A 146 -17.35 28.15 10.23
C ASP A 146 -16.74 29.39 10.88
N ILE A 147 -15.86 30.10 10.16
CA ILE A 147 -15.36 31.41 10.57
C ILE A 147 -16.29 32.47 9.98
N PRO A 148 -16.93 33.34 10.78
CA PRO A 148 -17.68 34.47 10.25
C PRO A 148 -16.71 35.54 9.73
N PHE A 149 -16.95 36.03 8.51
CA PHE A 149 -16.31 37.24 8.01
C PHE A 149 -16.85 38.44 8.81
N THR A 150 -15.97 39.12 9.55
CA THR A 150 -16.24 40.47 10.04
C THR A 150 -15.96 41.47 8.93
N THR A 151 -16.93 42.37 8.74
CA THR A 151 -17.08 43.40 7.70
C THR A 151 -15.88 44.31 7.50
#